data_AF-A0A847A1E2-F1
#
_entry.id   AF-A0A847A1E2-F1
#
_cell.length_a   1.000
_cell.length_b   1.000
_cell.length_c   1.000
_cell.angle_alpha   90.00
_cell.angle_beta   90.00
_cell.angle_gamma   90.00
#
_symmetry.space_group_name_H-M   'P 1'
#
loop_
_entity.id
_entity.type
_entity.pdbx_description
1 polymer ?
#
loop_
_entity_poly.entity_id
_entity_poly.type
_entity_poly.pdbx_seq_one_letter_code
_entity_poly.pdbx_strand_id
1 'polypeptide(L)'
;MAKKTKQPVVVAELGRPETTAETAARKANDSRLYRQRKTVNNLVFSLLVSVGLMFVIVLIVPRGTDQWKDHSVNVAEAAELNTPSAGVPLIAPAVPESWLAKQAVLKRDAASEVLNWFVTYTTENEAYAAFTQALTTDGAAVNGTWIAGQLENQSATGTETIGGLEWTVYDHPRRSPDESNMVFGLEAQVGNITLLVYGTDRPEVLRTLAADIAAQAIALDLTNQTIDSITNESAEAEGS
;
A
#
# COMPACT_ATOMS: atom_id res chain seq x y z
N MET A 1 -49.85 -62.72 -31.26
CA MET A 1 -50.26 -61.32 -31.42
C MET A 1 -49.29 -60.63 -32.36
N ALA A 2 -49.73 -60.19 -33.54
CA ALA A 2 -48.86 -59.59 -34.56
C ALA A 2 -48.39 -58.19 -34.13
N LYS A 3 -47.08 -57.96 -34.17
CA LYS A 3 -46.45 -56.67 -33.82
C LYS A 3 -46.91 -55.61 -34.80
N LYS A 4 -47.73 -54.66 -34.35
CA LYS A 4 -48.25 -53.55 -35.16
C LYS A 4 -47.06 -52.72 -35.67
N THR A 5 -46.71 -52.89 -36.94
CA THR A 5 -45.63 -52.15 -37.59
C THR A 5 -46.01 -50.69 -37.62
N LYS A 6 -45.30 -49.87 -36.83
CA LYS A 6 -45.55 -48.43 -36.72
C LYS A 6 -45.32 -47.82 -38.10
N GLN A 7 -46.33 -47.15 -38.65
CA GLN A 7 -46.23 -46.54 -39.97
C GLN A 7 -45.10 -45.51 -40.01
N PRO A 8 -44.33 -45.45 -41.11
CA PRO A 8 -43.23 -44.52 -41.25
C PRO A 8 -43.74 -43.07 -41.13
N VAL A 9 -43.03 -42.27 -40.33
CA VAL A 9 -43.39 -40.89 -40.05
C VAL A 9 -43.29 -40.08 -41.34
N VAL A 10 -44.37 -39.36 -41.69
CA VAL A 10 -44.35 -38.42 -42.81
C VAL A 10 -43.52 -37.22 -42.39
N VAL A 11 -42.45 -36.95 -43.13
CA VAL A 11 -41.58 -35.80 -42.87
C VAL A 11 -42.14 -34.58 -43.59
N ALA A 12 -42.21 -33.45 -42.88
CA ALA A 12 -42.90 -32.24 -43.32
C ALA A 12 -42.36 -31.69 -44.67
N GLU A 13 -41.09 -31.95 -44.99
CA GLU A 13 -40.45 -31.46 -46.22
C GLU A 13 -40.69 -32.35 -47.44
N LEU A 14 -41.03 -33.64 -47.25
CA LEU A 14 -41.24 -34.57 -48.36
C LEU A 14 -42.72 -34.74 -48.73
N GLY A 15 -43.66 -34.42 -47.82
CA GLY A 15 -45.10 -34.61 -48.03
C GLY A 15 -45.53 -36.08 -48.21
N ARG A 16 -44.60 -37.03 -48.07
CA ARG A 16 -44.78 -38.48 -48.18
C ARG A 16 -43.97 -39.20 -47.09
N PRO A 17 -44.30 -40.46 -46.74
CA PRO A 17 -43.45 -41.26 -45.87
C PRO A 17 -42.06 -41.42 -46.51
N GLU A 18 -41.00 -41.21 -45.72
CA GLU A 18 -39.64 -41.42 -46.21
C GLU A 18 -39.45 -42.86 -46.71
N THR A 19 -38.71 -43.00 -47.81
CA THR A 19 -38.25 -44.29 -48.28
C THR A 19 -37.12 -44.81 -47.39
N THR A 20 -36.90 -46.13 -47.40
CA THR A 20 -35.83 -46.77 -46.60
C THR A 20 -34.44 -46.23 -46.92
N ALA A 21 -34.19 -45.84 -48.17
CA ALA A 21 -32.94 -45.24 -48.62
C ALA A 21 -32.75 -43.82 -48.07
N GLU A 22 -33.80 -43.00 -48.04
CA GLU A 22 -33.76 -41.62 -47.51
C GLU A 22 -33.51 -41.62 -45.99
N THR A 23 -34.16 -42.51 -45.24
CA THR A 23 -33.90 -42.65 -43.80
C THR A 23 -32.46 -43.09 -43.51
N ALA A 24 -31.89 -43.97 -44.33
CA ALA A 24 -30.50 -44.40 -44.19
C ALA A 24 -29.52 -43.25 -44.47
N ALA A 25 -29.77 -42.46 -45.52
CA ALA A 25 -28.98 -41.29 -45.86
C ALA A 25 -29.04 -40.22 -44.76
N ARG A 26 -30.24 -39.95 -44.20
CA ARG A 26 -30.40 -39.01 -43.07
C ARG A 26 -29.62 -39.47 -41.85
N LYS A 27 -29.79 -40.73 -41.44
CA LYS A 27 -29.05 -41.30 -40.30
C LYS A 27 -27.53 -41.28 -40.50
N ALA A 28 -27.05 -41.52 -41.72
CA ALA A 28 -25.63 -41.45 -42.04
C ALA A 28 -25.11 -40.01 -41.94
N ASN A 29 -25.89 -39.02 -42.42
CA ASN A 29 -25.55 -37.61 -42.31
C ASN A 29 -25.60 -37.13 -40.85
N ASP A 30 -26.62 -37.51 -40.09
CA ASP A 30 -26.76 -37.21 -38.66
C ASP A 30 -25.62 -37.84 -37.84
N SER A 31 -25.22 -39.08 -38.15
CA SER A 31 -24.07 -39.75 -37.54
C SER A 31 -22.75 -39.04 -37.86
N ARG A 32 -22.58 -38.57 -39.10
CA ARG A 32 -21.42 -37.77 -39.52
C ARG A 32 -21.37 -36.42 -38.79
N LEU A 33 -22.50 -35.73 -38.71
CA LEU A 33 -22.63 -34.45 -38.01
C LEU A 33 -22.45 -34.62 -36.49
N TYR A 34 -22.96 -35.70 -35.89
CA TYR A 34 -22.75 -36.03 -34.48
C TYR A 34 -21.26 -36.26 -34.15
N ARG A 35 -20.54 -36.96 -35.03
CA ARG A 35 -19.07 -37.13 -34.93
C ARG A 35 -18.31 -35.82 -35.13
N GLN A 36 -18.80 -34.92 -35.99
CA GLN A 36 -18.20 -33.60 -36.23
C GLN A 36 -18.48 -32.62 -35.09
N ARG A 37 -19.65 -32.71 -34.43
CA ARG A 37 -20.04 -31.93 -33.25
C ARG A 37 -19.35 -32.38 -31.96
N LYS A 38 -18.28 -33.16 -32.05
CA LYS A 38 -17.38 -33.54 -30.95
C LYS A 38 -16.54 -32.32 -30.49
N THR A 39 -17.24 -31.25 -30.14
CA THR A 39 -16.72 -30.01 -29.54
C THR A 39 -16.16 -30.24 -28.15
N VAL A 40 -16.49 -31.36 -27.51
CA VAL A 40 -15.89 -31.78 -26.23
C VAL A 40 -14.37 -31.91 -26.34
N ASN A 41 -13.85 -32.45 -27.46
CA ASN A 41 -12.41 -32.52 -27.65
C ASN A 41 -11.80 -31.12 -27.71
N ASN A 42 -12.38 -30.22 -28.50
CA ASN A 42 -11.91 -28.84 -28.58
C ASN A 42 -12.04 -28.12 -27.23
N LEU A 43 -13.10 -28.38 -26.47
CA LEU A 43 -13.31 -27.80 -25.15
C LEU A 43 -12.27 -28.30 -24.14
N VAL A 44 -11.94 -29.59 -24.17
CA VAL A 44 -10.87 -30.18 -23.34
C VAL A 44 -9.50 -29.62 -23.75
N PHE A 45 -9.23 -29.49 -25.05
CA PHE A 45 -8.00 -28.88 -25.54
C PHE A 45 -7.88 -27.40 -25.13
N SER A 46 -8.94 -26.61 -25.29
CA SER A 46 -8.97 -25.22 -24.84
C SER A 46 -8.75 -25.10 -23.34
N LEU A 47 -9.37 -25.96 -22.54
CA LEU A 47 -9.17 -25.99 -21.09
C LEU A 47 -7.72 -26.30 -20.72
N LEU A 48 -7.11 -27.31 -21.35
CA LEU A 48 -5.71 -27.67 -21.12
C LEU A 48 -4.76 -26.54 -21.51
N VAL A 49 -5.04 -25.85 -22.63
CA VAL A 49 -4.25 -24.68 -23.06
C VAL A 49 -4.38 -23.55 -22.05
N SER A 50 -5.59 -23.25 -21.55
CA SER A 50 -5.80 -22.21 -20.54
C SER A 50 -5.10 -22.54 -19.21
N VAL A 51 -5.20 -23.77 -18.73
CA VAL A 51 -4.51 -24.19 -17.49
C VAL A 51 -2.99 -24.20 -17.67
N GLY A 52 -2.51 -24.70 -18.81
CA GLY A 52 -1.08 -24.69 -19.15
C GLY A 52 -0.52 -23.27 -19.20
N LEU A 53 -1.24 -22.34 -19.83
CA LEU A 53 -0.87 -20.92 -19.85
C LEU A 53 -0.84 -20.32 -18.45
N MET A 54 -1.86 -20.58 -17.63
CA MET A 54 -1.88 -20.14 -16.23
C MET A 54 -0.70 -20.68 -15.43
N PHE A 55 -0.35 -21.95 -15.63
CA PHE A 55 0.80 -22.57 -14.98
C PHE A 55 2.12 -21.89 -15.39
N VAL A 56 2.30 -21.61 -16.68
CA VAL A 56 3.46 -20.87 -17.20
C VAL A 56 3.52 -19.47 -16.59
N ILE A 57 2.41 -18.74 -16.53
CA ILE A 57 2.35 -17.42 -15.89
C ILE A 57 2.76 -17.51 -14.42
N VAL A 58 2.21 -18.47 -13.66
CA VAL A 58 2.53 -18.67 -12.24
C VAL A 58 4.01 -18.99 -12.01
N LEU A 59 4.66 -19.69 -12.94
CA LEU A 59 6.10 -20.01 -12.86
C LEU A 59 7.00 -18.85 -13.31
N ILE A 60 6.55 -18.04 -14.26
CA ILE A 60 7.29 -16.87 -14.75
C ILE A 60 7.27 -15.74 -13.72
N VAL A 61 6.16 -15.59 -12.98
CA VAL A 61 6.05 -14.56 -11.94
C VAL A 61 7.14 -14.81 -10.88
N PRO A 62 8.14 -13.92 -10.77
CA PRO A 62 9.14 -14.05 -9.72
C PRO A 62 8.42 -13.85 -8.39
N ARG A 63 8.27 -14.94 -7.63
CA ARG A 63 7.95 -14.84 -6.22
C ARG A 63 9.24 -14.37 -5.57
N GLY A 64 9.31 -13.09 -5.26
CA GLY A 64 10.49 -12.50 -4.62
C GLY A 64 10.92 -13.40 -3.45
N THR A 65 12.18 -13.82 -3.47
CA THR A 65 12.82 -14.40 -2.30
C THR A 65 12.81 -13.36 -1.17
N ASP A 66 12.87 -13.80 0.09
CA ASP A 66 12.71 -13.00 1.31
C ASP A 66 13.64 -11.77 1.46
N GLN A 67 14.47 -11.48 0.45
CA GLN A 67 15.31 -10.28 0.32
C GLN A 67 14.56 -8.97 0.56
N TRP A 68 13.26 -8.90 0.22
CA TRP A 68 12.44 -7.72 0.48
C TRP A 68 11.92 -7.65 1.93
N LYS A 69 11.77 -8.81 2.58
CA LYS A 69 11.36 -8.87 3.99
C LYS A 69 12.42 -8.21 4.87
N ASP A 70 13.69 -8.51 4.62
CA ASP A 70 14.83 -8.00 5.39
C ASP A 70 15.37 -6.66 4.90
N HIS A 71 14.80 -6.10 3.81
CA HIS A 71 15.22 -4.80 3.31
C HIS A 71 14.96 -3.71 4.36
N SER A 72 16.00 -2.92 4.64
CA SER A 72 15.95 -1.73 5.48
C SER A 72 16.78 -0.61 4.87
N VAL A 73 16.28 0.62 4.95
CA VAL A 73 17.00 1.83 4.54
C VAL A 73 17.78 2.43 5.72
N ASN A 74 18.87 3.13 5.42
CA ASN A 74 19.61 3.89 6.42
C ASN A 74 18.94 5.27 6.61
N VAL A 75 18.21 5.45 7.71
CA VAL A 75 17.44 6.67 7.98
C VAL A 75 18.35 7.88 8.23
N ALA A 76 19.49 7.68 8.92
CA ALA A 76 20.44 8.76 9.22
C ALA A 76 21.08 9.30 7.93
N GLU A 77 21.58 8.40 7.08
CA GLU A 77 22.15 8.78 5.78
C GLU A 77 21.09 9.44 4.88
N ALA A 78 19.86 8.92 4.86
CA ALA A 78 18.78 9.52 4.08
C ALA A 78 18.38 10.91 4.63
N ALA A 79 18.39 11.11 5.95
CA ALA A 79 18.14 12.41 6.56
C ALA A 79 19.23 13.41 6.15
N GLU A 80 20.51 13.05 6.28
CA GLU A 80 21.64 13.90 5.87
C GLU A 80 21.55 14.32 4.40
N LEU A 81 21.24 13.38 3.49
CA LEU A 81 21.09 13.66 2.07
C LEU A 81 19.92 14.60 1.75
N ASN A 82 18.86 14.59 2.56
CA ASN A 82 17.64 15.38 2.32
C ASN A 82 17.61 16.70 3.10
N THR A 83 18.43 16.88 4.15
CA THR A 83 18.50 18.13 4.94
C THR A 83 18.66 19.39 4.09
N PRO A 84 19.55 19.46 3.07
CA PRO A 84 19.66 20.65 2.22
C PRO A 84 18.37 20.98 1.47
N SER A 85 17.59 19.98 1.08
CA SER A 85 16.31 20.16 0.39
C SER A 85 15.17 20.48 1.36
N ALA A 86 15.27 20.01 2.60
CA ALA A 86 14.31 20.30 3.67
C ALA A 86 14.45 21.74 4.20
N GLY A 87 15.67 22.29 4.17
CA GLY A 87 15.96 23.60 4.75
C GLY A 87 15.91 23.62 6.29
N VAL A 88 15.82 22.46 6.93
CA VAL A 88 15.90 22.28 8.38
C VAL A 88 16.57 20.93 8.66
N PRO A 89 17.23 20.75 9.83
CA PRO A 89 17.69 19.44 10.25
C PRO A 89 16.55 18.42 10.26
N LEU A 90 16.83 17.22 9.73
CA LEU A 90 15.86 16.12 9.67
C LEU A 90 16.15 15.12 10.79
N ILE A 91 15.12 14.79 11.55
CA ILE A 91 15.22 13.81 12.64
C ILE A 91 15.41 12.40 12.07
N ALA A 92 16.33 11.63 12.65
CA ALA A 92 16.63 10.27 12.26
C ALA A 92 16.55 9.36 13.50
N PRO A 93 15.34 8.85 13.83
CA PRO A 93 15.13 8.12 15.08
C PRO A 93 16.02 6.90 15.22
N ALA A 94 16.63 6.74 16.39
CA ALA A 94 17.39 5.56 16.76
C ALA A 94 16.41 4.46 17.23
N VAL A 95 16.04 3.58 16.31
CA VAL A 95 15.18 2.42 16.59
C VAL A 95 16.01 1.18 16.92
N PRO A 96 15.45 0.19 17.66
CA PRO A 96 16.13 -1.08 17.89
C PRO A 96 16.56 -1.75 16.58
N GLU A 97 17.68 -2.48 16.58
CA GLU A 97 18.20 -3.17 15.38
C GLU A 97 17.23 -4.18 14.75
N SER A 98 16.28 -4.70 15.54
CA SER A 98 15.21 -5.59 15.07
C SER A 98 14.19 -4.89 14.17
N TRP A 99 14.15 -3.55 14.15
CA TRP A 99 13.24 -2.80 13.31
C TRP A 99 13.82 -2.61 11.92
N LEU A 100 12.93 -2.65 10.92
CA LEU A 100 13.29 -2.46 9.53
C LEU A 100 12.68 -1.16 9.03
N ALA A 101 13.52 -0.16 8.75
CA ALA A 101 13.07 1.07 8.11
C ALA A 101 12.73 0.77 6.66
N LYS A 102 11.45 0.88 6.29
CA LYS A 102 10.98 0.54 4.93
C LYS A 102 11.08 1.71 3.97
N GLN A 103 10.95 2.93 4.47
CA GLN A 103 11.08 4.16 3.69
C GLN A 103 11.64 5.27 4.57
N ALA A 104 12.43 6.16 3.98
CA ALA A 104 12.88 7.41 4.57
C ALA A 104 13.00 8.43 3.42
N VAL A 105 11.96 9.26 3.25
CA VAL A 105 11.81 10.10 2.05
C VAL A 105 11.28 11.48 2.39
N LEU A 106 11.78 12.50 1.69
CA LEU A 106 11.22 13.84 1.72
C LEU A 106 10.14 13.97 0.64
N LYS A 107 8.91 14.29 1.04
CA LYS A 107 7.75 14.45 0.15
C LYS A 107 7.25 15.89 0.19
N ARG A 108 6.79 16.37 -0.97
CA ARG A 108 6.14 17.67 -1.10
C ARG A 108 4.70 17.47 -1.54
N ASP A 109 3.77 17.96 -0.74
CA ASP A 109 2.36 18.07 -1.11
C ASP A 109 2.11 19.48 -1.68
N ALA A 110 1.89 19.56 -2.99
CA ALA A 110 1.68 20.83 -3.67
C ALA A 110 0.33 21.47 -3.35
N ALA A 111 -0.69 20.68 -2.98
CA ALA A 111 -2.03 21.19 -2.71
C ALA A 111 -2.11 21.80 -1.31
N SER A 112 -1.39 21.23 -0.34
CA SER A 112 -1.34 21.75 1.03
C SER A 112 -0.10 22.59 1.34
N GLU A 113 0.84 22.72 0.38
CA GLU A 113 2.14 23.40 0.53
C GLU A 113 2.99 22.84 1.69
N VAL A 114 2.77 21.56 2.04
CA VAL A 114 3.47 20.88 3.12
C VAL A 114 4.66 20.10 2.56
N LEU A 115 5.83 20.34 3.12
CA LEU A 115 7.00 19.49 3.00
C LEU A 115 7.02 18.54 4.20
N ASN A 116 7.10 17.24 3.96
CA ASN A 116 7.14 16.25 5.02
C ASN A 116 8.28 15.25 4.83
N TRP A 117 9.12 15.12 5.85
CA TRP A 117 10.06 14.03 6.00
C TRP A 117 9.32 12.85 6.60
N PHE A 118 9.21 11.76 5.84
CA PHE A 118 8.37 10.61 6.15
C PHE A 118 9.21 9.36 6.24
N VAL A 119 9.16 8.72 7.41
CA VAL A 119 9.88 7.49 7.71
C VAL A 119 8.88 6.42 8.16
N THR A 120 9.04 5.20 7.63
CA THR A 120 8.21 4.05 8.02
C THR A 120 9.07 2.89 8.48
N TYR A 121 8.53 2.11 9.41
CA TYR A 121 9.18 0.97 10.01
C TYR A 121 8.24 -0.23 10.04
N THR A 122 8.84 -1.40 9.89
CA THR A 122 8.29 -2.66 10.40
C THR A 122 8.97 -2.92 11.75
N THR A 123 8.17 -3.02 12.82
CA THR A 123 8.65 -3.25 14.17
C THR A 123 8.91 -4.75 14.43
N GLU A 124 9.42 -5.10 15.62
CA GLU A 124 9.80 -6.47 15.98
C GLU A 124 8.65 -7.49 15.88
N ASN A 125 7.41 -7.07 16.14
CA ASN A 125 6.22 -7.93 16.04
C ASN A 125 5.55 -7.87 14.64
N GLU A 126 6.29 -7.45 13.62
CA GLU A 126 5.81 -7.25 12.24
C GLU A 126 4.70 -6.18 12.13
N ALA A 127 4.54 -5.31 13.14
CA ALA A 127 3.59 -4.21 13.09
C ALA A 127 4.16 -2.97 12.37
N TYR A 128 3.29 -2.03 12.06
CA TYR A 128 3.63 -0.79 11.38
C TYR A 128 3.89 0.32 12.40
N ALA A 129 4.95 1.10 12.17
CA ALA A 129 5.20 2.36 12.83
C ALA A 129 5.68 3.40 11.81
N ALA A 130 5.31 4.66 12.02
CA ALA A 130 5.69 5.76 11.16
C ALA A 130 6.02 7.01 11.96
N PHE A 131 6.90 7.80 11.36
CA PHE A 131 7.29 9.11 11.81
C PHE A 131 7.16 10.11 10.67
N THR A 132 6.57 11.26 10.98
CA THR A 132 6.51 12.39 10.07
C THR A 132 7.00 13.66 10.75
N GLN A 133 7.94 14.36 10.11
CA GLN A 133 8.31 15.74 10.42
C GLN A 133 7.78 16.62 9.28
N ALA A 134 6.77 17.44 9.57
CA ALA A 134 6.09 18.28 8.60
C ALA A 134 6.34 19.76 8.86
N LEU A 135 6.52 20.52 7.78
CA LEU A 135 6.71 21.96 7.78
C LEU A 135 6.13 22.56 6.49
N THR A 136 5.89 23.86 6.47
CA THR A 136 5.55 24.59 5.24
C THR A 136 6.76 25.39 4.75
N THR A 137 6.81 25.70 3.46
CA THR A 137 7.93 26.45 2.88
C THR A 137 7.97 27.92 3.28
N ASP A 138 6.83 28.48 3.71
CA ASP A 138 6.70 29.86 4.16
C ASP A 138 6.87 30.02 5.68
N GLY A 139 7.10 28.91 6.40
CA GLY A 139 7.27 28.91 7.85
C GLY A 139 5.98 29.08 8.64
N ALA A 140 4.81 28.98 8.00
CA ALA A 140 3.54 28.89 8.71
C ALA A 140 3.37 27.54 9.44
N ALA A 141 2.38 27.49 10.33
CA ALA A 141 1.97 26.22 10.94
C ALA A 141 1.34 25.30 9.88
N VAL A 142 1.62 24.00 9.99
CA VAL A 142 1.04 22.97 9.11
C VAL A 142 -0.48 22.95 9.24
N ASN A 143 -1.18 22.86 8.11
CA ASN A 143 -2.64 22.88 8.10
C ASN A 143 -3.24 21.66 8.84
N GLY A 144 -4.16 21.91 9.78
CA GLY A 144 -4.81 20.86 10.59
C GLY A 144 -5.59 19.81 9.80
N THR A 145 -6.11 20.15 8.60
CA THR A 145 -6.76 19.16 7.71
C THR A 145 -5.76 18.15 7.17
N TRP A 146 -4.54 18.61 6.85
CA TRP A 146 -3.47 17.73 6.40
C TRP A 146 -3.04 16.80 7.54
N ILE A 147 -2.88 17.34 8.75
CA ILE A 147 -2.54 16.57 9.97
C ILE A 147 -3.61 15.51 10.25
N ALA A 148 -4.89 15.90 10.27
CA ALA A 148 -6.01 14.98 10.46
C ALA A 148 -6.02 13.89 9.38
N GLY A 149 -5.67 14.21 8.13
CA GLY A 149 -5.51 13.24 7.06
C GLY A 149 -4.44 12.18 7.34
N GLN A 150 -3.29 12.57 7.88
CA GLN A 150 -2.24 11.62 8.29
C GLN A 150 -2.69 10.70 9.44
N LEU A 151 -3.52 11.23 10.34
CA LEU A 151 -4.06 10.50 11.50
C LEU A 151 -5.43 9.85 11.19
N GLU A 152 -5.69 9.56 9.92
CA GLU A 152 -6.90 8.88 9.41
C GLU A 152 -8.21 9.48 9.95
N ASN A 153 -8.24 10.80 10.12
CA ASN A 153 -9.34 11.61 10.65
C ASN A 153 -9.86 11.15 12.02
N GLN A 154 -9.00 10.53 12.83
CA GLN A 154 -9.36 10.12 14.18
C GLN A 154 -9.36 11.32 15.13
N SER A 155 -10.23 11.28 16.13
CA SER A 155 -10.30 12.32 17.16
C SER A 155 -9.22 12.12 18.22
N ALA A 156 -8.68 13.23 18.74
CA ALA A 156 -7.79 13.20 19.89
C ALA A 156 -8.51 12.60 21.11
N THR A 157 -7.74 11.90 21.93
CA THR A 157 -8.20 11.15 23.11
C THR A 157 -7.60 11.67 24.42
N GLY A 158 -6.52 12.46 24.34
CA GLY A 158 -5.89 13.09 25.50
C GLY A 158 -4.61 13.81 25.12
N THR A 159 -3.86 14.21 26.14
CA THR A 159 -2.51 14.74 26.00
C THR A 159 -1.58 14.08 27.01
N GLU A 160 -0.31 13.96 26.68
CA GLU A 160 0.73 13.45 27.58
C GLU A 160 2.10 14.08 27.27
N THR A 161 3.00 14.11 28.25
CA THR A 161 4.37 14.63 28.05
C THR A 161 5.34 13.47 27.85
N ILE A 162 6.08 13.48 26.73
CA ILE A 162 7.07 12.46 26.38
C ILE A 162 8.34 13.15 25.90
N GLY A 163 9.49 12.80 26.48
CA GLY A 163 10.78 13.34 26.07
C GLY A 163 10.88 14.87 26.18
N GLY A 164 10.08 15.50 27.07
CA GLY A 164 10.05 16.94 27.25
C GLY A 164 9.11 17.71 26.30
N LEU A 165 8.47 17.02 25.35
CA LEU A 165 7.44 17.61 24.49
C LEU A 165 6.03 17.22 24.96
N GLU A 166 5.06 18.11 24.78
CA GLU A 166 3.65 17.79 24.94
C GLU A 166 3.12 17.15 23.64
N TRP A 167 2.49 16.00 23.78
CA TRP A 167 1.91 15.22 22.69
C TRP A 167 0.39 15.14 22.85
N THR A 168 -0.34 15.41 21.78
CA THR A 168 -1.75 15.04 21.65
C THR A 168 -1.83 13.56 21.28
N VAL A 169 -2.63 12.80 22.03
CA VAL A 169 -2.74 11.34 21.94
C VAL A 169 -3.98 10.96 21.14
N TYR A 170 -3.84 10.01 20.23
CA TYR A 170 -4.90 9.42 19.42
C TYR A 170 -4.92 7.90 19.64
N ASP A 171 -5.58 7.42 20.69
CA ASP A 171 -5.64 6.00 21.06
C ASP A 171 -6.97 5.35 20.68
N HIS A 172 -6.95 4.53 19.63
CA HIS A 172 -8.14 3.90 19.05
C HIS A 172 -8.02 2.37 18.97
N PRO A 173 -7.93 1.66 20.11
CA PRO A 173 -7.60 0.24 20.17
C PRO A 173 -8.68 -0.69 19.60
N ARG A 174 -9.86 -0.14 19.26
CA ARG A 174 -10.95 -0.88 18.60
C ARG A 174 -10.81 -0.93 17.08
N ARG A 175 -9.86 -0.20 16.50
CA ARG A 175 -9.58 -0.24 15.06
C ARG A 175 -8.80 -1.51 14.73
N SER A 176 -9.06 -2.05 13.55
CA SER A 176 -8.33 -3.23 13.07
C SER A 176 -6.95 -2.80 12.54
N PRO A 177 -5.85 -3.38 13.04
CA PRO A 177 -4.51 -3.13 12.49
C PRO A 177 -4.35 -3.66 11.06
N ASP A 178 -5.23 -4.55 10.60
CA ASP A 178 -5.23 -5.07 9.22
C ASP A 178 -5.94 -4.14 8.24
N GLU A 179 -6.74 -3.17 8.75
CA GLU A 179 -7.55 -2.26 7.94
C GLU A 179 -7.15 -0.78 8.12
N SER A 180 -6.16 -0.50 8.96
CA SER A 180 -5.75 0.86 9.34
C SER A 180 -4.25 0.92 9.56
N ASN A 181 -3.65 2.05 9.19
CA ASN A 181 -2.24 2.32 9.49
C ASN A 181 -2.06 3.01 10.86
N MET A 182 -3.16 3.33 11.56
CA MET A 182 -3.15 4.09 12.80
C MET A 182 -4.16 3.51 13.80
N VAL A 183 -3.69 2.65 14.69
CA VAL A 183 -4.44 2.27 15.91
C VAL A 183 -4.09 3.22 17.04
N PHE A 184 -2.83 3.63 17.13
CA PHE A 184 -2.33 4.61 18.07
C PHE A 184 -1.53 5.70 17.33
N GLY A 185 -1.67 6.95 17.76
CA GLY A 185 -0.99 8.10 17.19
C GLY A 185 -0.66 9.16 18.23
N LEU A 186 0.35 9.95 17.93
CA LEU A 186 0.86 11.06 18.72
C LEU A 186 1.18 12.22 17.78
N GLU A 187 0.80 13.42 18.20
CA GLU A 187 1.07 14.68 17.51
C GLU A 187 1.74 15.66 18.47
N ALA A 188 2.88 16.22 18.09
CA ALA A 188 3.52 17.30 18.83
C ALA A 188 3.86 18.47 17.89
N GLN A 189 3.92 19.67 18.46
CA GLN A 189 4.34 20.87 17.77
C GLN A 189 5.65 21.37 18.35
N VAL A 190 6.64 21.64 17.50
CA VAL A 190 7.95 22.20 17.87
C VAL A 190 8.22 23.39 16.96
N GLY A 191 8.06 24.61 17.48
CA GLY A 191 8.05 25.81 16.64
C GLY A 191 6.96 25.71 15.56
N ASN A 192 7.35 25.81 14.28
CA ASN A 192 6.43 25.64 13.14
C ASN A 192 6.44 24.23 12.55
N ILE A 193 7.20 23.31 13.15
CA ILE A 193 7.30 21.91 12.72
C ILE A 193 6.27 21.07 13.48
N THR A 194 5.49 20.29 12.74
CA THR A 194 4.60 19.28 13.30
C THR A 194 5.30 17.92 13.26
N LEU A 195 5.32 17.24 14.40
CA LEU A 195 5.85 15.89 14.55
C LEU A 195 4.67 14.92 14.74
N LEU A 196 4.61 13.88 13.92
CA LEU A 196 3.62 12.82 14.03
C LEU A 196 4.33 11.48 14.24
N VAL A 197 3.82 10.69 15.20
CA VAL A 197 4.23 9.30 15.40
C VAL A 197 2.97 8.47 15.44
N TYR A 198 2.87 7.45 14.60
CA TYR A 198 1.67 6.62 14.58
C TYR A 198 1.93 5.22 14.05
N GLY A 199 1.03 4.30 14.35
CA GLY A 199 1.19 2.93 13.90
C GLY A 199 0.13 1.97 14.42
N THR A 200 0.41 0.69 14.19
CA THR A 200 -0.42 -0.45 14.61
C THR A 200 0.23 -1.27 15.72
N ASP A 201 1.49 -1.00 16.06
CA ASP A 201 2.14 -1.62 17.23
C ASP A 201 1.53 -1.08 18.54
N ARG A 202 1.93 -1.69 19.65
CA ARG A 202 1.51 -1.33 21.00
C ARG A 202 1.87 0.13 21.31
N PRO A 203 0.99 0.85 22.03
CA PRO A 203 1.22 2.25 22.40
C PRO A 203 2.57 2.51 23.09
N GLU A 204 3.06 1.59 23.93
CA GLU A 204 4.35 1.76 24.62
C GLU A 204 5.52 1.84 23.64
N VAL A 205 5.46 1.06 22.56
CA VAL A 205 6.49 1.00 21.52
C VAL A 205 6.55 2.33 20.75
N LEU A 206 5.38 2.85 20.37
CA LEU A 206 5.27 4.14 19.68
C LEU A 206 5.66 5.32 20.59
N ARG A 207 5.42 5.22 21.91
CA ARG A 207 5.92 6.20 22.88
C ARG A 207 7.44 6.21 22.99
N THR A 208 8.10 5.04 22.90
CA THR A 208 9.58 4.99 22.86
C THR A 208 10.11 5.68 21.62
N LEU A 209 9.51 5.44 20.45
CA LEU A 209 9.85 6.16 19.22
C LEU A 209 9.66 7.68 19.37
N ALA A 210 8.51 8.10 19.93
CA ALA A 210 8.23 9.51 20.20
C ALA A 210 9.20 10.15 21.19
N ALA A 211 9.67 9.41 22.21
CA ALA A 211 10.65 9.90 23.16
C ALA A 211 12.01 10.18 22.51
N ASP A 212 12.47 9.30 21.61
CA ASP A 212 13.71 9.51 20.86
C ASP A 212 13.60 10.70 19.90
N ILE A 213 12.48 10.79 19.17
CA ILE A 213 12.15 11.92 18.29
C ILE A 213 12.14 13.24 19.08
N ALA A 214 11.49 13.28 20.24
CA ALA A 214 11.45 14.46 21.09
C ALA A 214 12.85 14.89 21.55
N ALA A 215 13.67 13.93 21.99
CA ALA A 215 15.04 14.20 22.40
C ALA A 215 15.88 14.77 21.24
N GLN A 216 15.75 14.20 20.03
CA GLN A 216 16.44 14.71 18.84
C GLN A 216 15.93 16.09 18.42
N ALA A 217 14.62 16.32 18.44
CA ALA A 217 14.04 17.63 18.09
C ALA A 217 14.58 18.75 18.99
N ILE A 218 14.71 18.47 20.29
CA ILE A 218 15.30 19.40 21.27
C ILE A 218 16.81 19.56 21.01
N ALA A 219 17.54 18.48 20.76
CA ALA A 219 18.99 18.52 20.51
C ALA A 219 19.36 19.29 19.22
N LEU A 220 18.50 19.22 18.20
CA LEU A 220 18.64 19.94 16.94
C LEU A 220 18.14 21.40 17.01
N ASP A 221 17.68 21.84 18.18
CA ASP A 221 17.09 23.16 18.44
C ASP A 221 16.00 23.55 17.43
N LEU A 222 15.17 22.58 17.04
CA LEU A 222 14.03 22.82 16.15
C LEU A 222 13.00 23.78 16.77
N THR A 223 13.08 24.02 18.08
CA THR A 223 12.27 25.00 18.81
C THR A 223 12.54 26.45 18.42
N ASN A 224 13.76 26.78 17.98
CA ASN A 224 14.20 28.16 17.73
C ASN A 224 14.57 28.46 16.26
N GLN A 225 14.49 27.46 15.39
CA GLN A 225 14.80 27.63 13.96
C GLN A 225 13.75 28.55 13.30
N THR A 226 14.18 29.78 12.97
CA THR A 226 13.43 30.71 12.12
C THR A 226 14.01 30.57 10.71
N ILE A 227 13.18 30.40 9.67
CA ILE A 227 13.63 30.16 8.28
C ILE A 227 14.62 31.23 7.75
N ASP A 228 14.69 32.40 8.40
CA ASP A 228 15.57 33.52 8.07
C ASP A 228 17.08 33.25 8.26
N SER A 229 17.51 32.21 8.98
CA SER A 229 18.95 31.98 9.23
C SER A 229 19.73 31.35 8.07
N ILE A 230 19.06 30.86 7.01
CA ILE A 230 19.72 30.11 5.92
C ILE A 230 20.07 30.99 4.72
N THR A 231 19.39 32.12 4.52
CA THR A 231 19.69 33.06 3.42
C THR A 231 20.96 33.87 3.63
N ASN A 232 21.49 33.96 4.86
CA ASN A 232 22.70 34.74 5.15
C ASN A 232 24.01 33.98 4.90
N GLU A 233 24.04 32.65 4.98
CA GLU A 233 25.29 31.89 4.82
C GLU A 233 25.70 31.75 3.34
N SER A 234 24.72 31.76 2.42
CA SER A 234 24.98 31.81 0.97
C SER A 234 25.42 33.19 0.46
N ALA A 235 25.22 34.27 1.22
CA ALA A 235 25.59 35.62 0.80
C ALA A 235 27.04 36.00 1.17
N GLU A 236 27.62 35.40 2.21
CA GLU A 236 29.01 35.66 2.60
C GLU A 236 30.04 34.85 1.78
N ALA A 237 29.63 33.75 1.13
CA ALA A 237 30.51 32.90 0.33
C ALA A 237 30.85 33.45 -1.08
N GLU A 238 30.09 34.41 -1.60
CA GLU A 238 30.37 35.09 -2.88
C GLU A 238 31.05 36.46 -2.72
N GLY A 239 31.36 36.86 -1.47
CA GLY A 239 31.87 38.20 -1.13
C GLY A 239 33.33 38.28 -0.69
N SER A 240 34.17 37.27 -0.95
CA SER A 240 35.62 37.29 -0.64
C SER A 240 36.51 36.93 -1.82
#